data_AF-A0A847D665-F1
#
_entry.id   AF-A0A847D665-F1
#
_cell.length_a   1.000
_cell.length_b   1.000
_cell.length_c   1.000
_cell.angle_alpha   90.00
_cell.angle_beta   90.00
_cell.angle_gamma   90.00
#
_symmetry.space_group_name_H-M   'P 1'
#
loop_
_entity.id
_entity.type
_entity.pdbx_description
1 polymer ?
#
loop_
_entity_poly.entity_id
_entity_poly.type
_entity_poly.pdbx_seq_one_letter_code
_entity_poly.pdbx_strand_id
1 'polypeptide(L)'
;MLKDRKKYWAVLVASLFLASCNQTQETAEDESSTQATTQSSSAADTTSSDKENASAESTEIGDRLGKLSKSYIEIMESGNYYMAFRSTTTFEGEMMESETMMTVSGDRTAMQSKSADTETAMVMMDDNIYMIDHVSKTVIVMPQTTAEGDETLPEMPESSEPVEVDDIEYIGSGEEDGLVYEEYRTEGGTQIFYYFDGSDLKKIKTIDESFESIMEILELSDNVSEDAFEIPADYQQVTY
;
A
#
# COMPACT_ATOMS: atom_id res chain seq x y z
N MET A 1 -3.78 4.27 -20.96
CA MET A 1 -4.39 2.97 -21.35
C MET A 1 -3.65 1.87 -20.60
N LEU A 2 -3.90 1.72 -19.30
CA LEU A 2 -3.44 0.58 -18.51
C LEU A 2 -4.61 -0.39 -18.42
N LYS A 3 -4.68 -1.32 -19.37
CA LYS A 3 -5.61 -2.43 -19.31
C LYS A 3 -4.84 -3.63 -19.83
N ASP A 4 -4.83 -4.68 -19.03
CA ASP A 4 -4.29 -6.02 -19.30
C ASP A 4 -2.86 -6.31 -18.80
N ARG A 5 -2.73 -6.56 -17.49
CA ARG A 5 -1.74 -7.50 -16.94
C ARG A 5 -2.41 -8.56 -16.05
N LYS A 6 -3.47 -9.22 -16.55
CA LYS A 6 -3.94 -10.53 -16.04
C LYS A 6 -3.39 -11.62 -16.96
N LYS A 7 -2.41 -12.43 -16.52
CA LYS A 7 -2.10 -13.77 -17.07
C LYS A 7 -1.04 -14.56 -16.25
N TYR A 8 -1.56 -15.57 -15.55
CA TYR A 8 -1.02 -16.92 -15.29
C TYR A 8 0.41 -17.10 -14.75
N TRP A 9 0.52 -17.59 -13.51
CA TRP A 9 1.41 -18.72 -13.20
C TRP A 9 0.66 -19.76 -12.35
N ALA A 10 0.32 -20.88 -12.98
CA ALA A 10 0.00 -22.12 -12.28
C ALA A 10 1.33 -22.83 -11.99
N VAL A 11 1.70 -22.96 -10.71
CA VAL A 11 2.77 -23.84 -10.30
C VAL A 11 2.21 -24.90 -9.36
N LEU A 12 2.16 -26.10 -9.92
CA LEU A 12 1.83 -27.36 -9.29
C LEU A 12 3.11 -27.88 -8.63
N VAL A 13 3.15 -28.02 -7.31
CA VAL A 13 4.21 -28.79 -6.63
C VAL A 13 3.59 -29.81 -5.68
N ALA A 14 4.08 -31.02 -5.87
CA ALA A 14 3.55 -32.27 -5.40
C ALA A 14 3.70 -32.46 -3.88
N SER A 15 2.64 -33.00 -3.29
CA SER A 15 2.62 -33.67 -2.01
C SER A 15 3.66 -34.79 -1.94
N LEU A 16 4.60 -34.69 -0.99
CA LEU A 16 5.37 -35.82 -0.48
C LEU A 16 4.89 -36.15 0.93
N PHE A 17 4.12 -37.23 1.02
CA PHE A 17 3.88 -37.95 2.26
C PHE A 17 5.17 -38.64 2.69
N LEU A 18 5.62 -38.38 3.92
CA LEU A 18 6.42 -39.35 4.67
C LEU A 18 5.66 -39.73 5.93
N ALA A 19 5.19 -40.96 5.92
CA ALA A 19 4.69 -41.67 7.07
C ALA A 19 5.78 -41.76 8.15
N SER A 20 5.43 -41.37 9.37
CA SER A 20 6.10 -41.89 10.57
C SER A 20 5.02 -42.30 11.55
N CYS A 21 4.75 -43.60 11.57
CA CYS A 21 4.11 -44.26 12.69
C CYS A 21 5.08 -44.20 13.88
N ASN A 22 4.63 -43.75 15.05
CA ASN A 22 4.92 -44.54 16.24
C ASN A 22 3.78 -44.46 17.24
N GLN A 23 3.38 -45.66 17.65
CA GLN A 23 2.23 -46.02 18.45
C GLN A 23 2.66 -46.07 19.92
N THR A 24 1.89 -45.47 20.83
CA THR A 24 1.75 -46.02 22.19
C THR A 24 0.33 -45.76 22.66
N GLN A 25 -0.30 -46.87 23.00
CA GLN A 25 -1.67 -47.09 23.40
C GLN A 25 -1.72 -47.19 24.92
N GLU A 26 -2.77 -46.67 25.53
CA GLU A 26 -3.57 -47.22 26.65
C GLU A 26 -4.62 -46.15 27.04
N THR A 27 -5.85 -46.38 27.50
CA THR A 27 -6.90 -47.43 27.53
C THR A 27 -8.03 -46.81 28.38
N ALA A 28 -9.26 -47.33 28.23
CA ALA A 28 -10.49 -47.14 29.04
C ALA A 28 -11.41 -45.98 28.57
N GLU A 29 -12.56 -46.24 27.91
CA GLU A 29 -13.84 -46.83 28.42
C GLU A 29 -14.48 -45.88 29.45
N ASP A 30 -15.71 -45.36 29.34
CA ASP A 30 -17.05 -45.90 29.00
C ASP A 30 -17.87 -44.82 28.26
N GLU A 31 -18.62 -45.09 27.17
CA GLU A 31 -19.95 -45.71 27.04
C GLU A 31 -21.18 -44.90 27.54
N SER A 32 -22.18 -44.82 26.63
CA SER A 32 -23.63 -44.63 26.84
C SER A 32 -24.15 -43.24 27.27
N SER A 33 -25.29 -42.70 26.81
CA SER A 33 -26.45 -43.24 26.09
C SER A 33 -27.44 -42.10 25.71
N THR A 34 -27.97 -42.17 24.48
CA THR A 34 -29.38 -41.93 24.04
C THR A 34 -30.10 -40.57 24.20
N GLN A 35 -30.20 -39.86 23.06
CA GLN A 35 -31.41 -39.49 22.29
C GLN A 35 -32.75 -39.14 23.00
N ALA A 36 -33.37 -38.00 22.64
CA ALA A 36 -34.79 -37.88 22.23
C ALA A 36 -35.18 -36.48 21.68
N THR A 37 -35.84 -36.51 20.51
CA THR A 37 -36.54 -35.46 19.72
C THR A 37 -37.85 -34.99 20.41
N THR A 38 -38.41 -33.77 20.26
CA THR A 38 -39.38 -33.23 19.26
C THR A 38 -39.99 -31.94 19.88
N GLN A 39 -40.01 -30.74 19.25
CA GLN A 39 -40.82 -30.18 18.14
C GLN A 39 -42.15 -29.49 18.56
N SER A 40 -42.43 -28.33 17.90
CA SER A 40 -43.72 -27.61 17.69
C SER A 40 -43.97 -26.38 18.60
N SER A 41 -44.44 -25.19 18.19
CA SER A 41 -44.75 -24.52 16.90
C SER A 41 -45.36 -23.13 17.19
N SER A 42 -45.17 -22.15 16.27
CA SER A 42 -46.21 -21.26 15.67
C SER A 42 -46.02 -19.72 15.71
N ALA A 43 -46.01 -19.15 14.49
CA ALA A 43 -46.57 -17.89 13.94
C ALA A 43 -46.40 -16.56 14.70
N ALA A 44 -45.67 -15.56 14.17
CA ALA A 44 -45.93 -14.64 13.04
C ALA A 44 -46.84 -13.45 13.42
N ASP A 45 -46.29 -12.23 13.33
CA ASP A 45 -47.07 -11.02 13.11
C ASP A 45 -46.28 -9.98 12.30
N THR A 46 -47.03 -9.24 11.49
CA THR A 46 -46.61 -8.47 10.32
C THR A 46 -46.91 -7.00 10.59
N THR A 47 -46.01 -6.05 10.33
CA THR A 47 -46.41 -4.66 10.07
C THR A 47 -45.36 -3.92 9.22
N SER A 48 -45.77 -3.52 8.01
CA SER A 48 -45.10 -2.60 7.11
C SER A 48 -44.99 -1.19 7.69
N SER A 49 -43.92 -0.47 7.33
CA SER A 49 -43.99 0.98 7.07
C SER A 49 -42.97 1.33 6.00
N ASP A 50 -43.49 1.65 4.81
CA ASP A 50 -42.79 2.26 3.69
C ASP A 50 -42.75 3.79 3.83
N LYS A 51 -41.74 4.37 3.16
CA LYS A 51 -41.36 5.79 2.93
C LYS A 51 -40.32 6.31 3.93
N GLU A 52 -39.22 6.89 3.48
CA GLU A 52 -39.12 7.82 2.36
C GLU A 52 -37.72 7.80 1.72
N ASN A 53 -37.73 7.72 0.40
CA ASN A 53 -36.59 7.75 -0.50
C ASN A 53 -36.01 9.17 -0.54
N ALA A 54 -34.91 9.39 0.17
CA ALA A 54 -33.97 10.45 -0.15
C ALA A 54 -32.78 9.81 -0.88
N SER A 55 -32.96 9.59 -2.17
CA SER A 55 -31.87 9.31 -3.11
C SER A 55 -31.01 10.56 -3.16
N ALA A 56 -30.09 10.70 -2.19
CA ALA A 56 -28.92 11.52 -2.37
C ALA A 56 -28.19 10.95 -3.58
N GLU A 57 -27.94 11.80 -4.55
CA GLU A 57 -27.07 11.52 -5.68
C GLU A 57 -25.68 11.26 -5.10
N SER A 58 -25.43 9.98 -4.78
CA SER A 58 -24.13 9.47 -4.40
C SER A 58 -23.23 9.66 -5.61
N THR A 59 -22.32 10.63 -5.53
CA THR A 59 -21.07 10.56 -6.27
C THR A 59 -20.38 9.29 -5.82
N GLU A 60 -20.41 8.26 -6.66
CA GLU A 60 -19.98 6.87 -6.44
C GLU A 60 -18.60 6.73 -5.74
N ILE A 61 -17.73 7.73 -5.89
CA ILE A 61 -16.41 7.83 -5.26
C ILE A 61 -16.52 8.17 -3.76
N GLY A 62 -17.48 9.01 -3.38
CA GLY A 62 -17.64 9.54 -2.03
C GLY A 62 -18.21 8.54 -1.01
N ASP A 63 -18.87 7.49 -1.47
CA ASP A 63 -19.41 6.42 -0.60
C ASP A 63 -18.45 5.25 -0.43
N ARG A 64 -17.43 5.14 -1.31
CA ARG A 64 -16.36 4.13 -1.23
C ARG A 64 -15.29 4.48 -0.21
N LEU A 65 -15.11 5.78 0.09
CA LEU A 65 -14.04 6.28 0.93
C LEU A 65 -14.55 6.62 2.34
N GLY A 66 -13.74 6.25 3.32
CA GLY A 66 -13.81 6.70 4.70
C GLY A 66 -13.75 8.22 4.82
N LYS A 67 -14.33 8.74 5.89
CA LYS A 67 -14.59 10.18 6.05
C LYS A 67 -13.31 10.99 6.22
N LEU A 68 -12.31 10.44 6.93
CA LEU A 68 -11.08 11.15 7.25
C LEU A 68 -10.06 11.07 6.13
N SER A 69 -9.92 9.90 5.52
CA SER A 69 -8.96 9.63 4.45
C SER A 69 -9.39 10.16 3.09
N LYS A 70 -10.68 10.38 2.85
CA LYS A 70 -11.22 10.82 1.54
C LYS A 70 -10.40 11.93 0.88
N SER A 71 -10.16 13.05 1.56
CA SER A 71 -9.43 14.18 0.94
C SER A 71 -7.98 13.83 0.62
N TYR A 72 -7.34 12.98 1.42
CA TYR A 72 -5.95 12.57 1.18
C TYR A 72 -5.85 11.56 0.03
N ILE A 73 -6.80 10.64 -0.06
CA ILE A 73 -6.93 9.68 -1.16
C ILE A 73 -7.21 10.44 -2.46
N GLU A 74 -8.14 11.40 -2.46
CA GLU A 74 -8.42 12.25 -3.63
C GLU A 74 -7.18 13.03 -4.11
N ILE A 75 -6.33 13.52 -3.19
CA ILE A 75 -5.04 14.15 -3.55
C ILE A 75 -4.13 13.16 -4.28
N MET A 76 -3.98 11.93 -3.77
CA MET A 76 -3.12 10.92 -4.38
C MET A 76 -3.69 10.39 -5.71
N GLU A 77 -5.00 10.11 -5.77
CA GLU A 77 -5.72 9.67 -6.98
C GLU A 77 -5.65 10.71 -8.11
N SER A 78 -5.44 11.99 -7.78
CA SER A 78 -5.28 13.04 -8.78
C SER A 78 -4.02 12.89 -9.65
N GLY A 79 -3.04 12.09 -9.21
CA GLY A 79 -1.73 11.97 -9.84
C GLY A 79 -0.92 13.28 -9.82
N ASN A 80 -1.29 14.25 -8.99
CA ASN A 80 -0.64 15.56 -8.87
C ASN A 80 -0.52 15.93 -7.39
N TYR A 81 0.58 15.52 -6.75
CA TYR A 81 0.76 15.75 -5.32
C TYR A 81 2.22 15.84 -4.90
N TYR A 82 2.44 16.47 -3.76
CA TYR A 82 3.68 16.41 -3.00
C TYR A 82 3.43 15.62 -1.71
N MET A 83 4.37 14.74 -1.36
CA MET A 83 4.35 14.00 -0.12
C MET A 83 5.75 14.02 0.51
N ALA A 84 5.82 14.34 1.79
CA ALA A 84 7.00 14.11 2.61
C ALA A 84 6.68 13.10 3.70
N PHE A 85 7.53 12.09 3.85
CA PHE A 85 7.33 11.05 4.86
C PHE A 85 8.65 10.53 5.41
N ARG A 86 8.60 10.01 6.63
CA ARG A 86 9.67 9.20 7.21
C ARG A 86 9.32 7.73 7.09
N SER A 87 10.25 6.94 6.58
CA SER A 87 10.16 5.48 6.56
C SER A 87 11.23 4.89 7.45
N THR A 88 10.90 3.74 8.06
CA THR A 88 11.84 2.94 8.83
C THR A 88 11.97 1.58 8.15
N THR A 89 13.17 1.24 7.72
CA THR A 89 13.46 -0.05 7.09
C THR A 89 14.48 -0.81 7.93
N THR A 90 14.31 -2.12 8.07
CA THR A 90 15.31 -2.97 8.72
C THR A 90 16.21 -3.58 7.65
N PHE A 91 17.49 -3.19 7.63
CA PHE A 91 18.50 -3.75 6.73
C PHE A 91 19.59 -4.44 7.56
N GLU A 92 19.88 -5.71 7.27
CA GLU A 92 20.83 -6.54 8.04
C GLU A 92 20.60 -6.58 9.57
N GLY A 93 19.36 -6.31 10.01
CA GLY A 93 19.00 -6.27 11.44
C GLY A 93 19.21 -4.90 12.10
N GLU A 94 19.70 -3.90 11.36
CA GLU A 94 19.78 -2.51 11.79
C GLU A 94 18.57 -1.72 11.26
N MET A 95 17.98 -0.89 12.13
CA MET A 95 16.93 0.03 11.70
C MET A 95 17.58 1.26 11.05
N MET A 96 17.21 1.51 9.80
CA MET A 96 17.56 2.72 9.07
C MET A 96 16.30 3.58 8.94
N GLU A 97 16.41 4.84 9.36
CA GLU A 97 15.39 5.85 9.09
C GLU A 97 15.81 6.65 7.86
N SER A 98 14.85 6.92 6.98
CA SER A 98 15.02 7.84 5.85
C SER A 98 13.83 8.80 5.78
N GLU A 99 14.13 10.05 5.47
CA GLU A 99 13.12 11.05 5.10
C GLU A 99 13.07 11.14 3.58
N THR A 100 11.88 10.93 3.01
CA THR A 100 11.65 10.95 1.56
C THR A 100 10.67 12.05 1.22
N MET A 101 11.03 12.87 0.23
CA MET A 101 10.18 13.85 -0.41
C MET A 101 9.87 13.36 -1.83
N MET A 102 8.59 13.19 -2.13
CA MET A 102 8.09 12.71 -3.40
C MET A 102 7.18 13.79 -4.02
N THR A 103 7.39 14.04 -5.30
CA THR A 103 6.52 14.92 -6.11
C THR A 103 6.04 14.13 -7.32
N VAL A 104 4.74 14.02 -7.50
CA VAL A 104 4.10 13.32 -8.62
C VAL A 104 3.32 14.34 -9.45
N SER A 105 3.48 14.28 -10.78
CA SER A 105 2.75 15.11 -11.74
C SER A 105 2.51 14.35 -13.03
N GLY A 106 1.35 13.70 -13.12
CA GLY A 106 1.01 12.79 -14.21
C GLY A 106 1.99 11.62 -14.25
N ASP A 107 2.67 11.45 -15.39
CA ASP A 107 3.66 10.39 -15.58
C ASP A 107 5.06 10.73 -15.04
N ARG A 108 5.22 11.89 -14.38
CA ARG A 108 6.49 12.34 -13.81
C ARG A 108 6.51 12.11 -12.30
N THR A 109 7.62 11.57 -11.81
CA THR A 109 7.85 11.40 -10.37
C THR A 109 9.24 11.88 -10.03
N ALA A 110 9.36 12.80 -9.09
CA ALA A 110 10.63 13.19 -8.50
C ALA A 110 10.68 12.71 -7.05
N MET A 111 11.82 12.18 -6.64
CA MET A 111 12.05 11.66 -5.30
C MET A 111 13.41 12.15 -4.79
N GLN A 112 13.42 12.66 -3.58
CA GLN A 112 14.64 12.94 -2.83
C GLN A 112 14.55 12.19 -1.51
N SER A 113 15.51 11.34 -1.23
CA SER A 113 15.59 10.62 0.04
C SER A 113 16.88 10.97 0.77
N LYS A 114 16.76 11.17 2.07
CA LYS A 114 17.87 11.49 2.95
C LYS A 114 17.89 10.54 4.13
N SER A 115 18.98 9.81 4.25
CA SER A 115 19.34 9.02 5.43
C SER A 115 20.56 9.65 6.14
N ALA A 116 21.04 9.01 7.21
CA ALA A 116 22.19 9.52 7.97
C ALA A 116 23.47 9.66 7.11
N ASP A 117 23.67 8.75 6.16
CA ASP A 117 24.91 8.62 5.41
C ASP A 117 24.75 8.89 3.90
N THR A 118 23.52 8.94 3.40
CA THR A 118 23.25 9.01 1.96
C THR A 118 22.11 10.00 1.65
N GLU A 119 22.32 10.80 0.61
CA GLU A 119 21.28 11.59 -0.04
C GLU A 119 21.13 11.05 -1.47
N THR A 120 19.92 10.64 -1.83
CA THR A 120 19.60 10.16 -3.17
C THR A 120 18.57 11.09 -3.80
N ALA A 121 18.80 11.44 -5.06
CA ALA A 121 17.84 12.21 -5.85
C ALA A 121 17.57 11.44 -7.15
N MET A 122 16.30 11.24 -7.45
CA MET A 122 15.82 10.52 -8.61
C MET A 122 14.67 11.26 -9.26
N VAL A 123 14.69 11.34 -10.58
CA VAL A 123 13.56 11.86 -11.38
C VAL A 123 13.21 10.83 -12.43
N MET A 124 11.93 10.52 -12.53
CA MET A 124 11.31 9.66 -13.53
C MET A 124 10.48 10.55 -14.45
N MET A 125 10.87 10.64 -15.72
CA MET A 125 10.16 11.40 -16.75
C MET A 125 10.65 10.96 -18.13
N ASP A 126 9.82 11.18 -19.16
CA ASP A 126 10.17 10.92 -20.57
C ASP A 126 10.72 9.50 -20.80
N ASP A 127 10.11 8.48 -20.18
CA ASP A 127 10.50 7.06 -20.19
C ASP A 127 11.92 6.77 -19.63
N ASN A 128 12.52 7.74 -18.92
CA ASN A 128 13.85 7.62 -18.32
C ASN A 128 13.82 7.77 -16.79
N ILE A 129 14.83 7.20 -16.17
CA ILE A 129 15.23 7.38 -14.79
C ILE A 129 16.51 8.20 -14.79
N TYR A 130 16.48 9.32 -14.08
CA TYR A 130 17.61 10.20 -13.85
C TYR A 130 18.02 10.07 -12.38
N MET A 131 19.13 9.41 -12.11
CA MET A 131 19.74 9.39 -10.78
C MET A 131 20.75 10.52 -10.68
N ILE A 132 20.56 11.42 -9.72
CA ILE A 132 21.33 12.65 -9.59
C ILE A 132 22.23 12.53 -8.36
N ASP A 133 23.54 12.62 -8.59
CA ASP A 133 24.55 12.72 -7.53
C ASP A 133 25.10 14.14 -7.50
N HIS A 134 24.65 14.92 -6.51
CA HIS A 134 25.09 16.29 -6.30
C HIS A 134 26.54 16.42 -5.81
N VAL A 135 27.10 15.37 -5.19
CA VAL A 135 28.47 15.36 -4.69
C VAL A 135 29.45 15.16 -5.84
N SER A 136 29.21 14.15 -6.69
CA SER A 136 30.05 13.90 -7.87
C SER A 136 29.71 14.78 -9.07
N LYS A 137 28.58 15.50 -9.01
CA LYS A 137 28.00 16.27 -10.13
C LYS A 137 27.77 15.41 -11.36
N THR A 138 27.18 14.25 -11.14
CA THR A 138 26.87 13.26 -12.18
C THR A 138 25.38 13.03 -12.24
N VAL A 139 24.85 12.81 -13.45
CA VAL A 139 23.50 12.28 -13.67
C VAL A 139 23.64 10.97 -14.43
N ILE A 140 23.17 9.88 -13.83
CA ILE A 140 23.05 8.60 -14.51
C ILE A 140 21.66 8.54 -15.15
N VAL A 141 21.61 8.30 -16.46
CA VAL A 141 20.38 8.25 -17.26
C VAL A 141 20.16 6.83 -17.73
N MET A 142 19.01 6.26 -17.42
CA MET A 142 18.65 4.88 -17.73
C MET A 142 17.22 4.81 -18.24
N PRO A 143 16.90 3.93 -19.20
CA PRO A 143 15.51 3.75 -19.58
C PRO A 143 14.75 3.07 -18.43
N GLN A 144 13.48 3.46 -18.23
CA GLN A 144 12.62 2.86 -17.19
C GLN A 144 12.45 1.35 -17.38
N THR A 145 12.55 0.86 -18.61
CA THR A 145 12.51 -0.58 -18.92
C THR A 145 13.67 -1.38 -18.32
N THR A 146 14.77 -0.72 -17.95
CA THR A 146 15.95 -1.38 -17.33
C THR A 146 15.74 -1.66 -15.85
N ALA A 147 14.80 -0.96 -15.19
CA ALA A 147 14.44 -1.24 -13.79
C ALA A 147 13.71 -2.58 -13.61
N GLU A 148 13.00 -3.07 -14.65
CA GLU A 148 12.35 -4.40 -14.64
C GLU A 148 13.41 -5.51 -14.90
N GLY A 149 14.23 -5.85 -13.89
CA GLY A 149 15.01 -7.10 -13.85
C GLY A 149 16.53 -7.01 -14.06
N ASP A 150 17.16 -5.86 -13.90
CA ASP A 150 18.63 -5.72 -13.85
C ASP A 150 19.13 -5.61 -12.38
N GLU A 151 19.80 -6.66 -11.89
CA GLU A 151 20.36 -6.75 -10.53
C GLU A 151 21.47 -5.73 -10.23
N THR A 152 21.89 -4.93 -11.21
CA THR A 152 22.95 -3.93 -11.06
C THR A 152 22.46 -2.54 -10.68
N LEU A 153 21.14 -2.30 -10.72
CA LEU A 153 20.56 -1.03 -10.30
C LEU A 153 20.15 -1.11 -8.82
N PRO A 154 20.33 -0.03 -8.05
CA PRO A 154 19.72 0.04 -6.74
C PRO A 154 18.20 0.00 -6.91
N GLU A 155 17.57 -1.08 -6.45
CA GLU A 155 16.12 -1.16 -6.37
C GLU A 155 15.62 -0.02 -5.49
N MET A 156 14.59 0.68 -5.94
CA MET A 156 13.87 1.57 -5.04
C MET A 156 13.29 0.70 -3.93
N PRO A 157 13.52 1.02 -2.65
CA PRO A 157 12.90 0.25 -1.58
C PRO A 157 11.38 0.30 -1.77
N GLU A 158 10.69 -0.83 -1.65
CA GLU A 158 9.23 -0.92 -1.88
C GLU A 158 8.44 0.10 -1.02
N SER A 159 9.00 0.50 0.13
CA SER A 159 8.47 1.57 0.99
C SER A 159 8.47 2.99 0.36
N SER A 160 9.17 3.18 -0.75
CA SER A 160 9.26 4.43 -1.50
C SER A 160 8.48 4.40 -2.82
N GLU A 161 7.74 3.33 -3.09
CA GLU A 161 6.77 3.33 -4.18
C GLU A 161 5.53 4.16 -3.83
N PRO A 162 4.88 4.81 -4.82
CA PRO A 162 3.60 5.47 -4.60
C PRO A 162 2.58 4.50 -4.00
N VAL A 163 1.80 4.96 -3.03
CA VAL A 163 0.72 4.16 -2.45
C VAL A 163 -0.33 3.88 -3.54
N GLU A 164 -0.66 2.60 -3.75
CA GLU A 164 -1.79 2.23 -4.60
C GLU A 164 -3.10 2.74 -3.99
N VAL A 165 -3.75 3.67 -4.68
CA VAL A 165 -5.04 4.26 -4.25
C VAL A 165 -6.20 3.94 -5.20
N ASP A 166 -5.90 3.38 -6.37
CA ASP A 166 -6.91 2.94 -7.31
C ASP A 166 -7.60 1.65 -6.83
N ASP A 167 -8.90 1.54 -7.12
CA ASP A 167 -9.71 0.33 -6.84
C ASP A 167 -9.67 -0.19 -5.40
N ILE A 168 -9.48 0.70 -4.42
CA ILE A 168 -9.55 0.38 -2.98
C ILE A 168 -11.00 0.28 -2.49
N GLU A 169 -11.26 -0.68 -1.58
CA GLU A 169 -12.53 -0.87 -0.88
C GLU A 169 -12.39 -0.52 0.60
N TYR A 170 -13.28 0.32 1.14
CA TYR A 170 -13.31 0.63 2.57
C TYR A 170 -13.81 -0.55 3.39
N ILE A 171 -13.00 -0.97 4.36
CA ILE A 171 -13.27 -2.12 5.24
C ILE A 171 -13.88 -1.67 6.56
N GLY A 172 -13.33 -0.60 7.16
CA GLY A 172 -13.78 -0.14 8.47
C GLY A 172 -12.87 0.89 9.11
N SER A 173 -13.12 1.14 10.39
CA SER A 173 -12.36 2.10 11.20
C SER A 173 -12.14 1.58 12.61
N GLY A 174 -11.03 1.99 13.24
CA GLY A 174 -10.73 1.65 14.62
C GLY A 174 -9.78 2.66 15.27
N GLU A 175 -9.16 2.25 16.39
CA GLU A 175 -8.17 3.04 17.11
C GLU A 175 -6.97 2.14 17.46
N GLU A 176 -5.76 2.63 17.25
CA GLU A 176 -4.50 1.96 17.56
C GLU A 176 -3.48 3.03 17.97
N ASP A 177 -2.77 2.82 19.09
CA ASP A 177 -1.77 3.75 19.63
C ASP A 177 -2.26 5.20 19.81
N GLY A 178 -3.56 5.38 20.08
CA GLY A 178 -4.20 6.69 20.25
C GLY A 178 -4.49 7.43 18.94
N LEU A 179 -4.32 6.77 17.79
CA LEU A 179 -4.68 7.28 16.47
C LEU A 179 -5.93 6.55 15.96
N VAL A 180 -6.86 7.31 15.38
CA VAL A 180 -8.00 6.73 14.66
C VAL A 180 -7.50 6.24 13.31
N TYR A 181 -7.86 5.03 12.91
CA TYR A 181 -7.54 4.54 11.56
C TYR A 181 -8.77 4.26 10.72
N GLU A 182 -8.59 4.37 9.41
CA GLU A 182 -9.51 3.87 8.38
C GLU A 182 -8.77 2.81 7.55
N GLU A 183 -9.39 1.64 7.39
CA GLU A 183 -8.84 0.45 6.74
C GLU A 183 -9.44 0.26 5.35
N TYR A 184 -8.58 -0.12 4.42
CA TYR A 184 -8.90 -0.37 3.03
C TYR A 184 -8.27 -1.66 2.52
N ARG A 185 -8.82 -2.18 1.43
CA ARG A 185 -8.24 -3.31 0.71
C ARG A 185 -8.25 -3.09 -0.79
N THR A 186 -7.13 -3.41 -1.46
CA THR A 186 -7.04 -3.43 -2.92
C THR A 186 -7.61 -4.73 -3.51
N GLU A 187 -7.92 -4.78 -4.82
CA GLU A 187 -8.28 -6.05 -5.52
C GLU A 187 -7.16 -7.10 -5.37
N GLY A 188 -5.91 -6.66 -5.27
CA GLY A 188 -4.72 -7.50 -5.07
C GLY A 188 -4.60 -8.09 -3.66
N GLY A 189 -5.43 -7.66 -2.71
CA GLY A 189 -5.46 -8.18 -1.35
C GLY A 189 -4.61 -7.41 -0.34
N THR A 190 -3.86 -6.40 -0.79
CA THR A 190 -3.08 -5.47 0.04
C THR A 190 -4.01 -4.72 0.98
N GLN A 191 -3.63 -4.68 2.26
CA GLN A 191 -4.33 -3.92 3.30
C GLN A 191 -3.66 -2.57 3.49
N ILE A 192 -4.44 -1.50 3.51
CA ILE A 192 -3.95 -0.14 3.67
C ILE A 192 -4.67 0.50 4.86
N PHE A 193 -3.91 1.06 5.79
CA PHE A 193 -4.42 1.75 6.96
C PHE A 193 -3.96 3.20 6.94
N TYR A 194 -4.92 4.12 6.96
CA TYR A 194 -4.67 5.56 7.12
C TYR A 194 -4.94 5.94 8.57
N TYR A 195 -3.94 6.49 9.26
CA TYR A 195 -4.03 6.85 10.68
C TYR A 195 -4.06 8.35 10.88
N PHE A 196 -4.92 8.79 11.79
CA PHE A 196 -5.26 10.18 12.01
C PHE A 196 -5.10 10.59 13.47
N ASP A 197 -4.54 11.78 13.67
CA ASP A 197 -4.70 12.56 14.90
C ASP A 197 -5.69 13.69 14.59
N GLY A 198 -6.94 13.52 15.07
CA GLY A 198 -8.04 14.38 14.63
C GLY A 198 -8.32 14.22 13.13
N SER A 199 -8.08 15.28 12.35
CA SER A 199 -8.20 15.27 10.89
C SER A 199 -6.87 15.12 10.16
N ASP A 200 -5.76 15.13 10.89
CA ASP A 200 -4.43 15.16 10.31
C ASP A 200 -3.95 13.74 10.05
N LEU A 201 -3.61 13.43 8.79
CA LEU A 201 -2.99 12.14 8.43
C LEU A 201 -1.57 12.10 9.03
N LYS A 202 -1.27 11.05 9.81
CA LYS A 202 0.03 10.88 10.50
C LYS A 202 0.80 9.66 10.02
N LYS A 203 0.11 8.61 9.60
CA LYS A 203 0.75 7.35 9.24
C LYS A 203 -0.06 6.65 8.15
N ILE A 204 0.63 6.09 7.17
CA ILE A 204 0.09 5.12 6.22
C ILE A 204 0.82 3.81 6.49
N LYS A 205 0.06 2.75 6.76
CA LYS A 205 0.60 1.39 6.88
C LYS A 205 0.05 0.55 5.74
N THR A 206 0.94 -0.11 5.02
CA THR A 206 0.59 -1.02 3.92
C THR A 206 1.09 -2.41 4.28
N ILE A 207 0.23 -3.41 4.13
CA ILE A 207 0.56 -4.81 4.39
C ILE A 207 0.16 -5.63 3.17
N ASP A 208 1.14 -6.25 2.52
CA ASP A 208 0.95 -7.25 1.47
C ASP A 208 1.41 -8.64 1.94
N GLU A 209 1.54 -9.61 1.01
CA GLU A 209 1.93 -10.98 1.35
C GLU A 209 3.39 -11.12 1.83
N SER A 210 4.26 -10.20 1.41
CA SER A 210 5.72 -10.27 1.56
C SER A 210 6.29 -9.18 2.46
N PHE A 211 5.61 -8.06 2.60
CA PHE A 211 6.15 -6.84 3.18
C PHE A 211 5.12 -6.05 3.99
N GLU A 212 5.62 -5.38 5.02
CA GLU A 212 4.89 -4.36 5.77
C GLU A 212 5.66 -3.05 5.64
N SER A 213 4.99 -2.04 5.09
CA SER A 213 5.50 -0.67 4.96
C SER A 213 4.82 0.23 5.98
N ILE A 214 5.60 1.04 6.69
CA ILE A 214 5.09 2.11 7.54
C ILE A 214 5.71 3.42 7.08
N MET A 215 4.85 4.33 6.63
CA MET A 215 5.21 5.71 6.31
C MET A 215 4.61 6.65 7.34
N GLU A 216 5.45 7.39 8.04
CA GLU A 216 5.02 8.50 8.88
C GLU A 216 4.92 9.76 8.03
N ILE A 217 3.70 10.27 7.86
CA ILE A 217 3.42 11.38 6.95
C ILE A 217 3.79 12.69 7.64
N LEU A 218 4.73 13.41 7.04
CA LEU A 218 5.16 14.75 7.46
C LEU A 218 4.33 15.82 6.73
N GLU A 219 4.08 15.61 5.44
CA GLU A 219 3.26 16.49 4.60
C GLU A 219 2.62 15.71 3.45
N LEU A 220 1.38 16.08 3.10
CA LEU A 220 0.71 15.66 1.88
C LEU A 220 -0.10 16.85 1.35
N SER A 221 0.16 17.27 0.11
CA SER A 221 -0.54 18.39 -0.51
C SER A 221 -0.71 18.21 -2.02
N ASP A 222 -1.64 18.95 -2.60
CA ASP A 222 -1.84 19.09 -4.05
C ASP A 222 -0.94 20.15 -4.69
N ASN A 223 0.00 20.71 -3.92
CA ASN A 223 0.89 21.77 -4.37
C ASN A 223 2.20 21.19 -4.93
N VAL A 224 2.25 21.05 -6.24
CA VAL A 224 3.40 20.52 -6.97
C VAL A 224 4.29 21.64 -7.50
N SER A 225 5.59 21.57 -7.19
CA SER A 225 6.60 22.46 -7.78
C SER A 225 7.24 21.83 -9.02
N GLU A 226 7.29 22.57 -10.13
CA GLU A 226 7.99 22.13 -11.34
C GLU A 226 9.51 22.00 -11.12
N ASP A 227 10.07 22.76 -10.17
CA ASP A 227 11.49 22.70 -9.80
C ASP A 227 11.91 21.31 -9.32
N ALA A 228 10.97 20.49 -8.83
CA ALA A 228 11.24 19.13 -8.38
C ALA A 228 11.71 18.19 -9.52
N PHE A 229 11.35 18.51 -10.76
CA PHE A 229 11.66 17.69 -11.94
C PHE A 229 12.87 18.20 -12.73
N GLU A 230 13.54 19.26 -12.28
CA GLU A 230 14.68 19.82 -13.00
C GLU A 230 15.92 18.90 -12.93
N ILE A 231 16.48 18.58 -14.10
CA ILE A 231 17.76 17.88 -14.20
C ILE A 231 18.90 18.90 -14.35
N PRO A 232 19.92 18.90 -13.46
CA PRO A 232 21.04 19.85 -13.54
C PRO A 232 21.79 19.76 -14.88
N ALA A 233 21.74 20.84 -15.67
CA ALA A 233 22.36 20.87 -17.00
C ALA A 233 23.90 20.97 -16.97
N ASP A 234 24.49 21.39 -15.84
CA ASP A 234 25.94 21.50 -15.66
C ASP A 234 26.60 20.20 -15.16
N TYR A 235 25.82 19.14 -14.95
CA TYR A 235 26.32 17.85 -14.45
C TYR A 235 26.77 16.96 -15.61
N GLN A 236 27.76 16.10 -15.33
CA GLN A 236 28.18 15.11 -16.30
C GLN A 236 27.09 14.04 -16.45
N GLN A 237 26.61 13.82 -17.67
CA GLN A 237 25.66 12.75 -17.94
C GLN A 237 26.38 11.45 -18.32
N VAL A 238 25.93 10.35 -17.73
CA VAL A 238 26.33 8.98 -18.06
C VAL A 238 25.07 8.23 -18.46
N THR A 239 24.98 7.80 -19.72
CA THR A 239 23.81 7.09 -20.25
C THR A 239 24.11 5.59 -20.37
N TYR A 240 23.16 4.77 -19.93
CA TYR A 240 23.19 3.30 -20.07
C TYR A 240 22.27 2.81 -21.19
#